data_AF-A0A636HQX4-F1
#
_entry.id   AF-A0A636HQX4-F1
#
_cell.length_a   1.000
_cell.length_b   1.000
_cell.length_c   1.000
_cell.angle_alpha   90.00
_cell.angle_beta   90.00
_cell.angle_gamma   90.00
#
_symmetry.space_group_name_H-M   'P 1'
#
loop_
_entity.id
_entity.type
_entity.pdbx_description
1 polymer ?
#
loop_
_entity_poly.entity_id
_entity_poly.type
_entity_poly.pdbx_seq_one_letter_code
_entity_poly.pdbx_strand_id
1 'polypeptide(L)' 'MKISLVVLVFNEEDTIPIFYRTVHEFNELEKYKVEIIFINDGSKDVTESIIK' A
#
# COMPACT_ATOMS: atom_id res chain seq x y z
N MET A 1 0.17 -18.22 7.82
CA MET A 1 -0.19 -17.04 8.64
C MET A 1 -0.69 -15.94 7.72
N LYS A 2 -1.62 -15.10 8.16
CA LYS A 2 -2.03 -13.90 7.42
C LYS A 2 -1.33 -12.69 8.02
N ILE A 3 -0.88 -11.75 7.19
CA ILE A 3 -0.27 -10.48 7.63
C ILE A 3 -1.08 -9.35 7.02
N SER A 4 -1.41 -8.36 7.85
CA SER A 4 -2.09 -7.14 7.42
C SER A 4 -1.12 -5.97 7.51
N LEU A 5 -0.85 -5.33 6.37
CA LEU A 5 -0.04 -4.12 6.29
C LEU A 5 -0.97 -2.92 6.25
N VAL A 6 -1.03 -2.16 7.35
CA VAL A 6 -1.86 -0.94 7.44
C VAL A 6 -0.96 0.26 7.17
N VAL A 7 -1.27 1.01 6.13
CA VAL A 7 -0.41 2.10 5.61
C VAL A 7 -1.21 3.39 5.55
N LEU A 8 -0.78 4.39 6.33
CA LEU A 8 -1.29 5.75 6.24
C LEU A 8 -0.69 6.43 5.01
N VAL A 9 -1.50 7.13 4.22
CA VAL A 9 -1.06 7.84 3.02
C VAL A 9 -1.56 9.28 3.02
N PHE A 10 -0.67 10.24 2.75
CA PHE A 10 -0.98 11.65 2.65
C PHE A 10 -0.19 12.30 1.51
N ASN A 11 -0.85 12.55 0.39
CA ASN A 11 -0.26 13.06 -0.85
C ASN A 11 0.89 12.19 -1.40
N GLU A 12 0.63 10.89 -1.59
CA GLU A 12 1.62 9.86 -1.95
C GLU A 12 1.34 9.24 -3.33
N GLU A 13 0.76 10.01 -4.26
CA GLU A 13 0.33 9.53 -5.59
C GLU A 13 1.44 8.82 -6.38
N ASP A 14 2.68 9.31 -6.30
CA ASP A 14 3.83 8.71 -6.97
C ASP A 14 4.42 7.50 -6.21
N THR A 15 4.27 7.46 -4.89
CA THR A 15 4.90 6.47 -4.00
C THR A 15 4.11 5.18 -3.92
N ILE A 16 2.77 5.24 -3.92
CA ILE A 16 1.89 4.08 -3.77
C ILE A 16 2.20 2.96 -4.78
N PRO A 17 2.37 3.22 -6.10
CA PRO A 17 2.69 2.18 -7.07
C PRO A 17 4.05 1.50 -6.79
N ILE A 18 5.03 2.26 -6.32
CA ILE A 18 6.37 1.76 -5.99
C ILE A 18 6.28 0.86 -4.74
N PHE A 19 5.57 1.31 -3.71
CA PHE A 19 5.35 0.53 -2.49
C PHE A 19 4.63 -0.79 -2.79
N TYR A 20 3.52 -0.74 -3.53
CA TYR A 20 2.75 -1.94 -3.88
C TYR A 20 3.60 -2.96 -4.64
N ARG A 21 4.35 -2.52 -5.65
CA ARG A 21 5.27 -3.39 -6.40
C ARG A 21 6.33 -4.00 -5.49
N THR A 22 6.96 -3.18 -4.64
CA THR A 22 8.03 -3.64 -3.74
C THR A 22 7.52 -4.68 -2.75
N VAL A 23 6.35 -4.47 -2.15
CA VAL A 23 5.74 -5.45 -1.24
C VAL A 23 5.38 -6.74 -1.97
N HIS A 24 4.90 -6.65 -3.21
CA HIS A 24 4.53 -7.83 -3.99
C HIS A 24 5.74 -8.64 -4.44
N GLU A 25 6.83 -7.98 -4.82
CA GLU A 25 8.09 -8.61 -5.29
C GLU A 25 9.02 -9.04 -4.13
N PHE A 26 8.63 -8.80 -2.88
CA PHE A 26 9.46 -9.15 -1.73
C PHE A 26 9.28 -10.62 -1.34
N ASN A 27 10.23 -11.47 -1.76
CA ASN A 27 10.18 -12.93 -1.59
C ASN A 27 9.89 -13.41 -0.16
N GLU A 28 10.29 -12.68 0.87
CA GLU A 28 10.02 -13.08 2.26
C GLU A 28 8.54 -12.99 2.62
N LEU A 29 7.75 -12.20 1.89
CA LEU A 29 6.33 -12.07 2.08
C LEU A 29 5.51 -13.10 1.30
N GLU A 30 6.07 -13.76 0.28
CA GLU A 30 5.38 -14.79 -0.52
C GLU A 30 4.87 -15.97 0.32
N LYS A 31 5.55 -16.30 1.43
CA LYS A 31 5.13 -17.37 2.35
C LYS A 31 3.90 -17.01 3.19
N TYR A 32 3.42 -15.77 3.11
CA TYR A 32 2.27 -15.27 3.86
C TYR A 32 1.14 -14.85 2.92
N LYS A 33 -0.09 -14.95 3.42
CA LYS A 33 -1.20 -14.25 2.78
C LYS A 33 -1.19 -12.81 3.28
N VAL A 34 -0.68 -11.90 2.46
CA VAL A 34 -0.60 -10.48 2.77
C VAL A 34 -1.86 -9.76 2.28
N GLU A 35 -2.40 -8.88 3.12
CA GLU A 35 -3.35 -7.85 2.72
C GLU A 35 -2.74 -6.47 3.00
N ILE A 36 -3.01 -5.50 2.12
CA ILE A 36 -2.56 -4.12 2.28
C ILE A 36 -3.81 -3.26 2.44
N ILE A 37 -3.86 -2.46 3.51
CA ILE A 37 -4.96 -1.57 3.83
C ILE A 37 -4.41 -0.15 3.83
N PHE A 38 -4.72 0.60 2.79
CA PHE A 38 -4.38 2.02 2.72
C PHE A 38 -5.44 2.84 3.48
N ILE A 39 -4.97 3.77 4.32
CA ILE A 39 -5.80 4.73 5.04
C ILE A 39 -5.40 6.12 4.56
N ASN A 40 -6.28 6.75 3.78
CA ASN A 40 -6.08 8.13 3.33
C ASN A 40 -6.21 9.09 4.51
N ASP A 41 -5.14 9.80 4.86
CA ASP A 41 -5.06 10.77 5.96
C ASP A 41 -5.35 12.20 5.48
N GLY A 42 -6.35 12.35 4.60
CA GLY A 42 -6.80 13.66 4.11
C GLY A 42 -5.97 14.23 2.95
N SER A 43 -5.49 13.36 2.05
CA SER A 43 -4.80 13.77 0.82
C SER A 43 -5.64 14.73 -0.03
N LYS A 44 -4.96 15.66 -0.72
CA LYS A 44 -5.57 16.66 -1.62
C LYS A 44 -5.21 16.45 -3.09
N ASP A 45 -4.32 15.50 -3.36
CA ASP A 45 -3.86 15.10 -4.68
C ASP A 45 -4.65 13.88 -5.20
N VAL A 46 -4.14 13.14 -6.18
CA VAL A 46 -4.86 11.97 -6.74
C VAL A 46 -4.67 10.67 -5.94
N THR A 47 -4.03 10.71 -4.76
CA THR A 47 -3.81 9.55 -3.87
C THR A 47 -5.06 8.70 -3.70
N GLU A 48 -6.22 9.30 -3.38
CA GLU A 48 -7.47 8.56 -3.14
C GLU A 48 -7.95 7.79 -4.38
N SER A 49 -7.70 8.32 -5.57
CA SER A 49 -8.10 7.68 -6.82
C SER A 49 -7.21 6.47 -7.17
N ILE A 50 -5.97 6.45 -6.65
CA ILE A 50 -4.99 5.39 -6.90
C ILE A 50 -5.24 4.18 -5.99
N ILE A 51 -5.69 4.40 -4.75
CA ILE A 51 -5.87 3.34 -3.73
C ILE A 51 -7.28 2.71 -3.70
N LYS A 52 -8.15 3.04 -4.66
CA LYS A 52 -9.54 2.54 -4.74
C LYS A 52 -9.66 1.13 -5.30
#